data_AF-A0A9D8PGW0-F1
#
_entry.id   AF-A0A9D8PGW0-F1
#
_cell.length_a   1.000
_cell.length_b   1.000
_cell.length_c   1.000
_cell.angle_alpha   90.00
_cell.angle_beta   90.00
_cell.angle_gamma   90.00
#
_symmetry.space_group_name_H-M   'P 1'
#
loop_
_entity.id
_entity.type
_entity.pdbx_description
1 polymer ?
#
loop_
_entity_poly.entity_id
_entity_poly.type
_entity_poly.pdbx_seq_one_letter_code
_entity_poly.pdbx_strand_id
1 'polypeptide(L)'
;MFDAFTKVVAQADARGEFLNSGQIDALAAMVADSNKRMDSVNRITSNASKIVTNAARDLFEAQPALTAPGGNAYTSRRMAACLRDMEIILRYITYSVFNGDASVLE
;
A
#
# COMPACT_ATOMS: atom_id res chain seq x y z
N MET A 1 6.82 -12.28 -1.85
CA MET A 1 6.09 -11.49 -0.84
C MET A 1 6.70 -11.77 0.51
N PHE A 2 7.16 -10.72 1.17
CA PHE A 2 7.65 -10.74 2.54
C PHE A 2 6.76 -9.88 3.43
N ASP A 3 6.76 -10.20 4.70
CA ASP A 3 6.49 -9.27 5.80
C ASP A 3 7.83 -8.94 6.49
N ALA A 4 7.80 -8.02 7.45
CA ALA A 4 9.01 -7.63 8.16
C ALA A 4 9.74 -8.79 8.87
N PHE A 5 9.02 -9.83 9.31
CA PHE A 5 9.60 -10.98 9.99
C PHE A 5 10.31 -11.92 9.00
N THR A 6 9.59 -12.33 7.97
CA THR A 6 10.08 -13.23 6.91
C THR A 6 11.23 -12.59 6.13
N LYS A 7 11.26 -11.27 5.99
CA LYS A 7 12.39 -10.55 5.40
C LYS A 7 13.67 -10.74 6.21
N VAL A 8 13.59 -10.56 7.53
CA VAL A 8 14.72 -10.70 8.45
C VAL A 8 15.22 -12.15 8.48
N VAL A 9 14.30 -13.12 8.46
CA VAL A 9 14.64 -14.56 8.37
C VAL A 9 15.37 -14.89 7.07
N ALA A 10 14.83 -14.46 5.92
CA ALA A 10 15.44 -14.73 4.62
C ALA A 10 16.85 -14.13 4.49
N GLN A 11 17.07 -12.95 5.09
CA GLN A 11 18.39 -12.32 5.11
C GLN A 11 19.39 -13.08 5.99
N ALA A 12 18.97 -13.63 7.13
CA ALA A 12 19.83 -14.41 8.00
C ALA A 12 20.19 -15.77 7.38
N ASP A 13 19.19 -16.44 6.78
CA ASP A 13 19.37 -17.70 6.04
C ASP A 13 20.38 -17.55 4.89
N ALA A 14 20.28 -16.47 4.11
CA ALA A 14 21.22 -16.19 3.03
C ALA A 14 22.68 -15.98 3.50
N ARG A 15 22.90 -15.64 4.77
CA ARG A 15 24.24 -15.55 5.37
C ARG A 15 24.67 -16.83 6.09
N GLY A 16 23.76 -17.79 6.30
CA GLY A 16 24.02 -18.97 7.11
C GLY A 16 24.20 -18.66 8.60
N GLU A 17 23.61 -17.57 9.08
CA GLU A 17 23.78 -17.07 10.45
C GLU A 17 22.46 -17.10 11.22
N PHE A 18 22.57 -17.21 12.54
CA PHE A 18 21.42 -16.97 13.43
C PHE A 18 21.11 -15.48 13.54
N LEU A 19 19.87 -15.17 13.95
CA LEU A 19 19.48 -13.81 14.28
C LEU A 19 20.25 -13.29 15.49
N ASN A 20 20.79 -12.08 15.40
CA ASN A 20 21.41 -11.41 16.53
C ASN A 20 20.38 -10.66 17.40
N SER A 21 20.80 -10.26 18.60
CA SER A 21 19.91 -9.57 19.55
C SER A 21 19.31 -8.28 18.98
N GLY A 22 20.10 -7.49 18.25
CA GLY A 22 19.63 -6.23 17.64
C GLY A 22 18.51 -6.44 16.60
N GLN A 23 18.56 -7.53 15.84
CA GLN A 23 17.48 -7.89 14.91
C GLN A 23 16.21 -8.30 15.67
N ILE A 24 16.35 -9.05 16.77
CA ILE A 24 15.22 -9.45 17.62
C ILE A 24 14.61 -8.23 18.31
N ASP A 25 15.42 -7.32 18.83
CA ASP A 25 14.97 -6.09 19.49
C ASP A 25 14.18 -5.19 18.51
N ALA A 26 14.63 -5.10 17.25
CA ALA A 26 13.91 -4.36 16.21
C ALA A 26 12.53 -4.99 15.90
N LEU A 27 12.45 -6.32 15.81
CA LEU A 27 11.17 -7.02 15.62
C LEU A 27 10.25 -6.85 16.84
N ALA A 28 10.80 -6.89 18.05
CA ALA A 28 10.05 -6.66 19.29
C ALA A 28 9.48 -5.23 19.33
N ALA A 29 10.25 -4.22 18.92
CA ALA A 29 9.77 -2.85 18.80
C ALA A 29 8.62 -2.73 17.78
N MET A 30 8.70 -3.43 16.65
CA MET A 30 7.62 -3.46 15.66
C MET A 30 6.32 -4.10 16.20
N VAL A 31 6.45 -5.13 17.06
CA VAL A 31 5.32 -5.73 17.77
C VAL A 31 4.74 -4.75 18.79
N ALA A 32 5.57 -4.04 19.54
CA ALA A 32 5.12 -3.01 20.49
C ALA A 32 4.30 -1.90 19.80
N ASP A 33 4.69 -1.50 18.59
CA ASP A 33 3.97 -0.51 17.77
C ASP A 33 2.83 -1.10 16.91
N SER A 34 2.52 -2.40 17.04
CA SER A 34 1.55 -3.08 16.17
C SER A 34 0.15 -2.47 16.21
N ASN A 35 -0.34 -2.05 17.38
CA ASN A 35 -1.66 -1.42 17.51
C ASN A 35 -1.74 -0.11 16.69
N LYS A 36 -0.69 0.71 16.68
CA LYS A 36 -0.64 1.94 15.88
C LYS A 36 -0.70 1.65 14.38
N ARG A 37 -0.03 0.57 13.94
CA ARG A 37 -0.07 0.09 12.56
C ARG A 37 -1.45 -0.42 12.18
N MET A 38 -2.11 -1.19 13.06
CA MET A 38 -3.49 -1.64 12.85
C MET A 38 -4.47 -0.47 12.75
N ASP A 39 -4.33 0.54 13.61
CA ASP A 39 -5.15 1.76 13.54
C ASP A 39 -4.97 2.49 12.21
N SER A 40 -3.74 2.56 11.70
CA SER A 40 -3.44 3.19 10.41
C SER A 40 -4.07 2.43 9.25
N VAL A 41 -3.97 1.10 9.24
CA VAL A 41 -4.60 0.22 8.24
C VAL A 41 -6.13 0.34 8.29
N ASN A 42 -6.71 0.36 9.49
CA ASN A 42 -8.15 0.53 9.70
C ASN A 42 -8.64 1.89 9.18
N ARG A 43 -7.89 2.97 9.43
CA ARG A 43 -8.20 4.30 8.91
C ARG A 43 -8.18 4.36 7.38
N ILE A 44 -7.17 3.76 6.74
CA ILE A 44 -7.11 3.72 5.26
C ILE A 44 -8.28 2.92 4.72
N THR A 45 -8.51 1.72 5.26
CA THR A 45 -9.53 0.78 4.77
C THR A 45 -10.94 1.35 4.92
N SER A 46 -11.28 1.91 6.09
CA SER A 46 -12.59 2.53 6.33
C SER A 46 -12.86 3.77 5.49
N ASN A 47 -11.82 4.42 4.95
CA ASN A 47 -11.93 5.62 4.12
C ASN A 47 -11.54 5.40 2.66
N ALA A 48 -11.34 4.15 2.20
CA ALA A 48 -10.76 3.84 0.89
C ALA A 48 -11.54 4.52 -0.27
N SER A 49 -12.86 4.38 -0.29
CA SER A 49 -13.70 5.00 -1.33
C SER A 49 -13.61 6.53 -1.33
N LYS A 50 -13.52 7.15 -0.14
CA LYS A 50 -13.37 8.61 -0.02
C LYS A 50 -12.00 9.08 -0.50
N ILE A 51 -10.94 8.33 -0.17
CA ILE A 51 -9.58 8.61 -0.63
C ILE A 51 -9.51 8.55 -2.15
N VAL A 52 -10.01 7.45 -2.75
CA VAL A 52 -9.99 7.26 -4.22
C VAL A 52 -10.80 8.33 -4.94
N THR A 53 -12.02 8.63 -4.47
CA THR A 53 -12.89 9.61 -5.15
C THR A 53 -12.38 11.04 -5.04
N ASN A 54 -11.79 11.43 -3.90
CA ASN A 54 -11.14 12.73 -3.76
C ASN A 54 -9.90 12.84 -4.66
N ALA A 55 -9.02 11.84 -4.65
CA ALA A 55 -7.83 11.82 -5.51
C ALA A 55 -8.19 11.86 -7.01
N ALA A 56 -9.25 11.14 -7.41
CA ALA A 56 -9.75 11.20 -8.79
C ALA A 56 -10.27 12.60 -9.16
N ARG A 57 -10.99 13.26 -8.25
CA ARG A 57 -11.47 14.64 -8.47
C ARG A 57 -10.31 15.60 -8.66
N ASP A 58 -9.33 15.55 -7.76
CA ASP A 58 -8.15 16.40 -7.82
C ASP A 58 -7.34 16.15 -9.12
N LEU A 59 -7.23 14.88 -9.55
CA LEU A 59 -6.57 14.51 -10.80
C LEU A 59 -7.27 15.11 -12.03
N PHE A 60 -8.60 15.03 -12.11
CA PHE A 60 -9.33 15.53 -13.27
C PHE A 60 -9.47 17.05 -13.28
N GLU A 61 -9.41 17.70 -12.11
CA GLU A 61 -9.28 19.15 -12.02
C GLU A 61 -7.90 19.61 -12.51
N ALA A 62 -6.83 18.92 -12.09
CA ALA A 62 -5.47 19.22 -12.53
C ALA A 62 -5.23 18.88 -14.01
N GLN A 63 -5.88 17.85 -14.53
CA GLN A 63 -5.71 17.39 -15.91
C GLN A 63 -7.05 17.15 -16.64
N PRO A 64 -7.77 18.23 -17.02
CA PRO A 64 -9.10 18.13 -17.66
C PRO A 64 -9.09 17.39 -19.01
N ALA A 65 -7.95 17.35 -19.69
CA ALA A 65 -7.78 16.66 -20.96
C ALA A 65 -8.05 15.14 -20.87
N LEU A 66 -7.91 14.53 -19.68
CA LEU A 66 -8.18 13.10 -19.48
C LEU A 66 -9.66 12.74 -19.67
N THR A 67 -10.56 13.66 -19.31
CA THR A 67 -12.01 13.49 -19.37
C THR A 67 -12.65 14.21 -20.57
N ALA A 68 -11.86 14.86 -21.42
CA ALA A 68 -12.33 15.45 -22.68
C ALA A 68 -12.51 14.36 -23.76
N PRO A 69 -13.29 14.59 -24.83
CA PRO A 69 -13.37 13.66 -25.96
C PRO A 69 -11.99 13.30 -26.51
N GLY A 70 -11.69 12.00 -26.61
CA GLY A 70 -10.37 11.48 -26.99
C GLY A 70 -9.42 11.20 -25.81
N GLY A 71 -9.77 11.67 -24.60
CA GLY A 71 -9.02 11.43 -23.37
C GLY A 71 -9.11 9.99 -22.86
N ASN A 72 -8.11 9.59 -22.07
CA ASN A 72 -8.00 8.22 -21.56
C ASN A 72 -8.99 7.87 -20.43
N ALA A 73 -9.70 8.84 -19.86
CA ALA A 73 -10.75 8.64 -18.87
C ALA A 73 -12.14 9.12 -19.36
N TYR A 74 -12.32 9.41 -20.66
CA TYR A 74 -13.54 10.01 -21.21
C TYR A 74 -14.80 9.15 -21.11
N THR A 75 -14.73 7.88 -21.51
CA THR A 75 -15.91 7.01 -21.54
C THR A 75 -16.19 6.42 -20.17
N SER A 76 -17.45 6.10 -19.85
CA SER A 76 -17.82 5.50 -18.56
C SER A 76 -17.03 4.22 -18.25
N ARG A 77 -16.75 3.40 -19.28
CA ARG A 77 -15.91 2.20 -19.15
C ARG A 77 -14.46 2.53 -18.76
N ARG A 78 -13.87 3.56 -19.38
CA ARG A 78 -12.49 3.98 -19.09
C ARG A 78 -12.36 4.69 -17.75
N MET A 79 -13.34 5.52 -17.39
CA MET A 79 -13.44 6.13 -16.05
C MET A 79 -13.52 5.06 -14.96
N ALA A 80 -14.39 4.05 -15.14
CA ALA A 80 -14.50 2.93 -14.19
C ALA A 80 -13.19 2.14 -14.08
N ALA A 81 -12.47 1.92 -15.19
CA ALA A 81 -11.16 1.29 -15.16
C ALA A 81 -10.13 2.13 -14.38
N CYS A 82 -10.09 3.44 -14.60
CA CYS A 82 -9.20 4.35 -13.87
C CYS A 82 -9.46 4.32 -12.35
N LEU A 83 -10.72 4.41 -11.93
CA LEU A 83 -11.09 4.34 -10.50
C LEU A 83 -10.75 2.98 -9.88
N ARG A 84 -10.98 1.88 -10.61
CA ARG A 84 -10.61 0.53 -10.17
C ARG A 84 -9.09 0.42 -9.98
N ASP A 85 -8.30 0.96 -10.92
CA ASP A 85 -6.84 0.86 -10.84
C ASP A 85 -6.31 1.69 -9.66
N MET A 86 -6.91 2.85 -9.36
CA MET A 86 -6.63 3.62 -8.14
C MET A 86 -6.94 2.82 -6.86
N GLU A 87 -8.08 2.12 -6.80
CA GLU A 87 -8.45 1.27 -5.67
C GLU A 87 -7.48 0.09 -5.50
N ILE A 88 -7.06 -0.54 -6.60
CA ILE A 88 -6.06 -1.61 -6.60
C ILE A 88 -4.76 -1.11 -5.98
N ILE A 89 -4.24 0.03 -6.42
CA ILE A 89 -2.99 0.60 -5.89
C ILE A 89 -3.13 0.89 -4.39
N LEU A 90 -4.21 1.56 -3.97
CA LEU A 90 -4.44 1.87 -2.55
C LEU A 90 -4.50 0.60 -1.68
N ARG A 91 -5.09 -0.47 -2.22
CA ARG A 91 -5.17 -1.78 -1.55
C ARG A 91 -3.78 -2.40 -1.36
N TYR A 92 -2.92 -2.43 -2.38
CA TYR A 92 -1.56 -2.96 -2.27
C TYR A 92 -0.65 -2.11 -1.37
N ILE A 93 -0.84 -0.79 -1.36
CA ILE A 93 -0.20 0.10 -0.38
C ILE A 93 -0.64 -0.28 1.04
N THR A 94 -1.94 -0.50 1.26
CA THR A 94 -2.48 -0.89 2.58
C THR A 94 -1.91 -2.23 3.05
N TYR A 95 -1.76 -3.21 2.16
CA TYR A 95 -1.10 -4.48 2.47
C TYR A 95 0.37 -4.29 2.84
N SER A 96 1.08 -3.45 2.12
CA SER A 96 2.50 -3.14 2.42
C SER A 96 2.65 -2.49 3.80
N VAL A 97 1.77 -1.56 4.15
CA VAL A 97 1.73 -0.93 5.48
C VAL A 97 1.45 -1.96 6.57
N PHE A 98 0.53 -2.89 6.34
CA PHE A 98 0.22 -3.96 7.30
C PHE A 98 1.40 -4.91 7.51
N ASN A 99 2.02 -5.36 6.42
CA ASN A 99 3.14 -6.31 6.43
C ASN A 99 4.45 -5.68 6.94
N GLY A 100 4.57 -4.36 6.89
CA GLY A 100 5.82 -3.66 7.21
C GLY A 100 6.92 -3.87 6.17
N ASP A 101 6.56 -4.30 4.96
CA ASP A 101 7.46 -4.53 3.83
C ASP A 101 6.72 -4.28 2.51
N ALA A 102 7.40 -3.69 1.52
CA ALA A 102 6.81 -3.24 0.26
C ALA A 102 6.81 -4.32 -0.85
N SER A 103 7.38 -5.50 -0.62
CA SER A 103 7.51 -6.55 -1.66
C SER A 103 6.19 -7.19 -2.11
N VAL A 104 5.05 -6.78 -1.56
CA VAL A 104 3.72 -7.12 -2.11
C VAL A 104 3.26 -6.10 -3.16
N LEU A 105 3.83 -4.89 -3.15
CA LEU A 105 3.56 -3.83 -4.12
C LEU A 105 4.48 -3.91 -5.35
N GLU A 106 5.67 -4.50 -5.20
CA GLU A 106 6.63 -4.82 -6.28
C GLU A 106 6.19 -6.01 -7.13
#